data_AF-A0A2J6HEY5-F1
#
_entry.id   AF-A0A2J6HEY5-F1
#
_cell.length_a   1.000
_cell.length_b   1.000
_cell.length_c   1.000
_cell.angle_alpha   90.00
_cell.angle_beta   90.00
_cell.angle_gamma   90.00
#
_symmetry.space_group_name_H-M   'P 1'
#
loop_
_entity.id
_entity.type
_entity.pdbx_description
1 polymer ?
#
loop_
_entity_poly.entity_id
_entity_poly.type
_entity_poly.pdbx_seq_one_letter_code
_entity_poly.pdbx_strand_id
1 'polypeptide(L)'
;MPNSLNKKKFRFDKMPQRLKIGIRFNCDEEESHSFWQMFMQNYKAEGLKTALIDLSGRDLLFNAISCVQAENREEIYQPAPRVINEKCKFCGKCIDYCKHNAISMQKGSNKVTVIPEACTDCGKCYKACSKKNVIVRSNYLVGLIEWTERNEYLRVLRVAFRKKSMLKKKGLTALKKHTESFNVKIYSIDSEYCGKSVVKKMDRVFEVNQHRDIKEVFQDVVSLISFN
;
A
#
# COMPACT_ATOMS: atom_id res chain seq x y z
N MET A 1 -6.92 -29.81 11.23
CA MET A 1 -6.58 -30.52 9.99
C MET A 1 -6.44 -29.50 8.87
N PRO A 2 -5.24 -29.24 8.32
CA PRO A 2 -5.08 -28.31 7.21
C PRO A 2 -5.56 -28.99 5.93
N ASN A 3 -6.55 -28.36 5.28
CA ASN A 3 -7.14 -28.86 4.04
C ASN A 3 -6.10 -28.89 2.91
N SER A 4 -6.12 -29.99 2.19
CA SER A 4 -5.23 -30.34 1.08
C SER A 4 -5.18 -29.27 -0.01
N LEU A 5 -3.95 -28.96 -0.40
CA LEU A 5 -3.58 -28.13 -1.55
C LEU A 5 -4.28 -28.63 -2.81
N ASN A 6 -5.19 -27.81 -3.33
CA ASN A 6 -5.77 -28.01 -4.66
C ASN A 6 -4.70 -27.64 -5.71
N LYS A 7 -3.84 -28.61 -6.06
CA LYS A 7 -2.81 -28.51 -7.11
C LYS A 7 -3.46 -28.45 -8.49
N LYS A 8 -4.08 -27.32 -8.85
CA LYS A 8 -4.39 -27.04 -10.26
C LYS A 8 -3.09 -26.77 -11.01
N LYS A 9 -2.62 -27.74 -11.80
CA LYS A 9 -1.60 -27.54 -12.84
C LYS A 9 -2.17 -26.56 -13.88
N PHE A 10 -1.61 -25.35 -13.97
CA PHE A 10 -1.92 -24.41 -15.03
C PHE A 10 -1.12 -24.78 -16.28
N ARG A 11 -1.75 -24.77 -17.46
CA ARG A 11 -1.09 -24.85 -18.77
C ARG A 11 -0.71 -23.42 -19.19
N PHE A 12 0.56 -23.16 -19.52
CA PHE A 12 1.15 -21.82 -19.63
C PHE A 12 1.65 -21.48 -21.05
N ASP A 13 0.96 -21.96 -22.08
CA ASP A 13 1.48 -21.89 -23.47
C ASP A 13 1.29 -20.50 -24.14
N LYS A 14 0.93 -19.46 -23.39
CA LYS A 14 0.87 -18.05 -23.83
C LYS A 14 1.26 -17.12 -22.66
N MET A 15 2.33 -16.34 -22.80
CA MET A 15 2.88 -15.39 -21.80
C MET A 15 1.82 -14.43 -21.22
N PRO A 16 1.93 -13.96 -19.96
CA PRO A 16 1.46 -14.70 -18.79
C PRO A 16 0.38 -13.91 -18.03
N GLN A 17 -0.42 -14.65 -17.26
CA GLN A 17 -1.40 -14.12 -16.32
C GLN A 17 -0.75 -13.04 -15.42
N ARG A 18 -1.44 -11.93 -15.15
CA ARG A 18 -0.99 -10.86 -14.21
C ARG A 18 -0.98 -11.41 -12.77
N LEU A 19 0.01 -12.25 -12.46
CA LEU A 19 0.09 -13.05 -11.24
C LEU A 19 0.39 -12.18 -10.02
N LYS A 20 -0.36 -12.41 -8.94
CA LYS A 20 -0.20 -11.77 -7.64
C LYS A 20 0.09 -12.81 -6.57
N ILE A 21 1.27 -12.73 -5.99
CA ILE A 21 1.72 -13.63 -4.93
C ILE A 21 1.83 -12.81 -3.64
N GLY A 22 1.20 -13.25 -2.56
CA GLY A 22 1.43 -12.70 -1.23
C GLY A 22 2.38 -13.58 -0.43
N ILE A 23 3.39 -12.98 0.22
CA ILE A 23 4.24 -13.63 1.22
C ILE A 23 3.90 -13.02 2.57
N ARG A 24 3.46 -13.85 3.51
CA ARG A 24 3.23 -13.47 4.90
C ARG A 24 4.36 -14.01 5.77
N PHE A 25 4.91 -13.16 6.63
CA PHE A 25 5.94 -13.52 7.59
C PHE A 25 5.33 -13.59 8.98
N ASN A 26 5.28 -14.79 9.54
CA ASN A 26 4.99 -15.06 10.95
C ASN A 26 6.29 -15.51 11.64
N CYS A 27 7.34 -14.72 11.45
CA CYS A 27 8.69 -14.91 11.96
C CYS A 27 9.26 -13.56 12.40
N ASP A 28 10.49 -13.56 12.92
CA ASP A 28 11.21 -12.32 13.20
C ASP A 28 11.64 -11.59 11.91
N GLU A 29 12.11 -10.35 12.08
CA GLU A 29 12.51 -9.49 10.96
C GLU A 29 13.76 -10.01 10.25
N GLU A 30 14.71 -10.63 10.97
CA GLU A 30 15.95 -11.15 10.41
C GLU A 30 15.69 -12.32 9.44
N GLU A 31 14.80 -13.24 9.82
CA GLU A 31 14.35 -14.33 8.96
C GLU A 31 13.61 -13.79 7.73
N SER A 32 12.74 -12.78 7.91
CA SER A 32 12.04 -12.14 6.79
C SER A 32 13.00 -11.42 5.83
N HIS A 33 14.04 -10.76 6.36
CA HIS A 33 15.06 -10.10 5.57
C HIS A 33 15.89 -11.12 4.78
N SER A 34 16.25 -12.23 5.43
CA SER A 34 17.00 -13.33 4.80
C SER A 34 16.24 -13.91 3.60
N PHE A 35 14.91 -14.07 3.71
CA PHE A 35 14.07 -14.48 2.58
C PHE A 35 14.19 -13.51 1.39
N TRP A 36 14.08 -12.20 1.65
CA TRP A 36 14.13 -11.20 0.58
C TRP A 36 15.52 -11.05 -0.04
N GLN A 37 16.58 -11.16 0.77
CA GLN A 37 17.95 -11.17 0.29
C GLN A 37 18.22 -12.39 -0.60
N MET A 38 17.78 -13.58 -0.18
CA MET A 38 17.84 -14.78 -1.00
C MET A 38 17.08 -14.59 -2.31
N PHE A 39 15.88 -14.00 -2.27
CA PHE A 39 15.13 -13.69 -3.47
C PHE A 39 15.90 -12.77 -4.42
N MET A 40 16.51 -11.69 -3.90
CA MET A 40 17.30 -10.75 -4.70
C MET A 40 18.52 -11.40 -5.35
N GLN A 41 19.24 -12.24 -4.62
CA GLN A 41 20.46 -12.90 -5.10
C GLN A 41 20.19 -13.96 -6.17
N ASN A 42 19.00 -14.59 -6.12
CA ASN A 42 18.67 -15.73 -6.96
C ASN A 42 17.62 -15.40 -8.04
N TYR A 43 17.03 -14.20 -8.03
CA TYR A 43 16.08 -13.78 -9.05
C TYR A 43 16.77 -13.68 -10.41
N LYS A 44 16.37 -14.52 -11.36
CA LYS A 44 16.86 -14.48 -12.73
C LYS A 44 15.96 -13.58 -13.58
N ALA A 45 16.59 -12.68 -14.31
CA ALA A 45 16.00 -11.68 -15.19
C ALA A 45 15.37 -12.24 -16.49
N GLU A 46 14.94 -13.51 -16.50
CA GLU A 46 14.57 -14.20 -17.74
C GLU A 46 13.11 -13.87 -18.15
N GLY A 47 12.94 -12.74 -18.84
CA GLY A 47 11.76 -12.42 -19.63
C GLY A 47 10.51 -11.94 -18.89
N LEU A 48 10.46 -12.02 -17.55
CA LEU A 48 9.34 -11.53 -16.74
C LEU A 48 9.72 -10.26 -15.97
N LYS A 49 8.93 -9.21 -16.13
CA LYS A 49 9.01 -8.04 -15.25
C LYS A 49 8.32 -8.35 -13.93
N THR A 50 9.06 -8.32 -12.83
CA THR A 50 8.59 -8.57 -11.46
C THR A 50 8.65 -7.32 -10.61
N ALA A 51 7.54 -7.03 -9.93
CA ALA A 51 7.44 -5.99 -8.93
C ALA A 51 7.40 -6.63 -7.54
N LEU A 52 8.36 -6.32 -6.69
CA LEU A 52 8.29 -6.63 -5.26
C LEU A 52 7.69 -5.44 -4.52
N ILE A 53 6.68 -5.70 -3.71
CA ILE A 53 5.81 -4.66 -3.16
C ILE A 53 5.73 -4.82 -1.65
N ASP A 54 6.20 -3.83 -0.90
CA ASP A 54 6.08 -3.85 0.56
C ASP A 54 4.70 -3.33 0.99
N LEU A 55 3.89 -4.23 1.54
CA LEU A 55 2.62 -3.97 2.21
C LEU A 55 2.56 -4.65 3.59
N SER A 56 3.72 -4.77 4.23
CA SER A 56 3.84 -5.32 5.58
C SER A 56 3.49 -4.28 6.65
N GLY A 57 3.69 -2.99 6.35
CA GLY A 57 3.57 -1.90 7.33
C GLY A 57 4.75 -1.80 8.29
N ARG A 58 5.71 -2.73 8.19
CA ARG A 58 6.97 -2.81 8.95
C ARG A 58 8.21 -2.66 8.06
N ASP A 59 8.01 -2.41 6.77
CA ASP A 59 9.06 -2.31 5.77
C ASP A 59 9.98 -3.56 5.69
N LEU A 60 9.44 -4.76 5.94
CA LEU A 60 10.21 -6.02 5.91
C LEU A 60 10.94 -6.27 4.59
N LEU A 61 10.30 -5.97 3.45
CA LEU A 61 10.95 -6.09 2.14
C LEU A 61 11.86 -4.88 1.88
N PHE A 62 11.39 -3.69 2.23
CA PHE A 62 12.09 -2.46 1.89
C PHE A 62 13.38 -2.25 2.71
N ASN A 63 13.42 -2.73 3.95
CA ASN A 63 14.61 -2.71 4.80
C ASN A 63 15.62 -3.81 4.43
N ALA A 64 15.14 -4.99 4.01
CA ALA A 64 15.99 -6.11 3.61
C ALA A 64 16.94 -5.76 2.45
N ILE A 65 16.52 -4.83 1.61
CA ILE A 65 17.29 -4.40 0.44
C ILE A 65 18.30 -3.29 0.75
N SER A 66 18.49 -2.94 2.03
CA SER A 66 19.40 -1.89 2.52
C SER A 66 19.26 -0.54 1.80
N CYS A 67 18.09 -0.28 1.20
CA CYS A 67 17.75 1.03 0.66
C CYS A 67 17.37 1.93 1.83
N VAL A 68 18.38 2.58 2.43
CA VAL A 68 18.14 3.67 3.40
C VAL A 68 17.32 4.79 2.75
N GLN A 69 17.42 4.95 1.42
CA GLN A 69 16.61 5.85 0.61
C GLN A 69 16.21 5.19 -0.72
N ALA A 70 14.98 5.47 -1.16
CA ALA A 70 14.52 5.12 -2.50
C ALA A 70 15.18 6.03 -3.55
N GLU A 71 15.44 5.50 -4.74
CA GLU A 71 15.92 6.32 -5.87
C GLU A 71 14.83 7.27 -6.38
N ASN A 72 13.59 6.83 -6.28
CA ASN A 72 12.45 7.54 -6.82
C ASN A 72 11.31 7.62 -5.81
N ARG A 73 10.57 8.74 -5.85
CA ARG A 73 9.38 8.95 -5.02
C ARG A 73 8.31 9.76 -5.75
N GLU A 74 7.05 9.46 -5.45
CA GLU A 74 5.89 10.26 -5.87
C GLU A 74 5.00 10.51 -4.65
N GLU A 75 4.69 11.79 -4.40
CA GLU A 75 3.82 12.21 -3.31
C GLU A 75 2.35 11.97 -3.62
N ILE A 76 1.60 11.50 -2.62
CA ILE A 76 0.17 11.20 -2.74
C ILE A 76 -0.63 12.25 -1.96
N TYR A 77 -1.52 12.92 -2.67
CA TYR A 77 -2.35 14.00 -2.13
C TYR A 77 -3.82 13.62 -1.98
N GLN A 78 -4.45 14.18 -0.95
CA GLN A 78 -5.89 14.11 -0.71
C GLN A 78 -6.49 15.52 -0.76
N PRO A 79 -7.46 15.78 -1.67
CA PRO A 79 -8.23 17.01 -1.62
C PRO A 79 -9.13 17.00 -0.38
N ALA A 80 -9.10 18.10 0.38
CA ALA A 80 -9.93 18.30 1.56
C ALA A 80 -10.15 19.81 1.80
N PRO A 81 -11.16 20.20 2.58
CA PRO A 81 -11.36 21.60 2.93
C PRO A 81 -10.22 22.10 3.82
N ARG A 82 -9.83 23.37 3.63
CA ARG A 82 -9.04 24.16 4.57
C ARG A 82 -9.91 25.32 5.06
N VAL A 83 -10.00 25.49 6.37
CA VAL A 83 -10.71 26.61 6.98
C VAL A 83 -9.73 27.77 7.21
N ILE A 84 -10.08 28.95 6.72
CA ILE A 84 -9.37 30.21 7.00
C ILE A 84 -9.89 30.71 8.36
N ASN A 85 -9.19 30.36 9.43
CA ASN A 85 -9.66 30.60 10.80
C ASN A 85 -9.87 32.09 11.09
N GLU A 86 -9.07 32.96 10.47
CA GLU A 86 -9.13 34.42 10.59
C GLU A 86 -10.45 34.99 10.04
N LYS A 87 -11.11 34.26 9.14
CA LYS A 87 -12.40 34.63 8.55
C LYS A 87 -13.57 33.83 9.13
N CYS A 88 -13.28 32.82 9.95
CA CYS A 88 -14.26 31.92 10.52
C CYS A 88 -14.95 32.56 11.73
N LYS A 89 -16.26 32.41 11.82
CA LYS A 89 -17.05 32.81 13.00
C LYS A 89 -17.31 31.66 13.97
N PHE A 90 -16.63 30.53 13.79
CA PHE A 90 -16.69 29.34 14.66
C PHE A 90 -18.12 28.81 14.95
N CYS A 91 -19.05 28.94 13.99
CA CYS A 91 -20.45 28.58 14.19
C CYS A 91 -20.79 27.08 14.14
N GLY A 92 -19.81 26.19 14.00
CA GLY A 92 -20.02 24.74 14.01
C GLY A 92 -20.67 24.11 12.77
N LYS A 93 -21.41 24.85 11.93
CA LYS A 93 -22.19 24.27 10.80
C LYS A 93 -21.42 23.32 9.88
N CYS A 94 -20.15 23.58 9.59
CA CYS A 94 -19.35 22.68 8.74
C CYS A 94 -19.07 21.32 9.40
N ILE A 95 -19.04 21.26 10.73
CA ILE A 95 -18.90 20.05 11.55
C ILE A 95 -20.20 19.24 11.50
N ASP A 96 -21.35 19.90 11.73
CA ASP A 96 -22.68 19.26 11.73
C ASP A 96 -22.98 18.54 10.40
N TYR A 97 -22.55 19.13 9.28
CA TYR A 97 -22.75 18.56 7.94
C TYR A 97 -21.70 17.51 7.56
N CYS A 98 -20.63 17.37 8.34
CA CYS A 98 -19.54 16.43 8.08
C CYS A 98 -19.86 15.03 8.62
N LYS A 99 -20.62 14.24 7.87
CA LYS A 99 -20.94 12.83 8.22
C LYS A 99 -19.72 11.90 8.35
N HIS A 100 -18.52 12.38 8.00
CA HIS A 100 -17.28 11.61 8.08
C HIS A 100 -16.37 12.04 9.23
N ASN A 101 -16.83 12.98 10.08
CA ASN A 101 -16.05 13.51 11.22
C ASN A 101 -14.66 14.01 10.81
N ALA A 102 -14.54 14.52 9.58
CA ALA A 102 -13.29 15.01 9.03
C ALA A 102 -13.00 16.47 9.43
N ILE A 103 -13.95 17.14 10.10
CA ILE A 103 -13.83 18.52 10.57
C ILE A 103 -14.16 18.54 12.05
N SER A 104 -13.32 19.17 12.85
CA SER A 104 -13.50 19.29 14.29
C SER A 104 -13.09 20.67 14.80
N MET A 105 -13.57 21.03 15.99
CA MET A 105 -13.23 22.25 16.69
C MET A 105 -13.27 21.95 18.18
N GLN A 106 -12.21 22.30 18.90
CA GLN A 106 -12.18 22.13 20.36
C GLN A 106 -13.05 23.20 21.01
N LYS A 107 -13.80 22.85 22.06
CA LYS A 107 -14.59 23.84 22.81
C LYS A 107 -13.66 24.92 23.37
N GLY A 108 -14.05 26.18 23.20
CA GLY A 108 -13.25 27.33 23.62
C GLY A 108 -12.05 27.66 22.72
N SER A 109 -11.85 26.95 21.60
CA SER A 109 -10.79 27.30 20.64
C SER A 109 -11.34 28.04 19.41
N ASN A 110 -10.60 29.06 18.96
CA ASN A 110 -10.82 29.74 17.69
C ASN A 110 -10.09 29.01 16.55
N LYS A 111 -10.18 27.68 16.51
CA LYS A 111 -9.50 26.86 15.51
C LYS A 111 -10.34 25.68 15.06
N VAL A 112 -10.74 25.72 13.79
CA VAL A 112 -11.32 24.57 13.10
C VAL A 112 -10.20 23.77 12.45
N THR A 113 -10.17 22.47 12.71
CA THR A 113 -9.17 21.53 12.18
C THR A 113 -9.84 20.55 11.23
N VAL A 114 -9.09 20.12 10.22
CA VAL A 114 -9.54 19.12 9.24
C VAL A 114 -8.59 17.92 9.31
N ILE A 115 -9.15 16.72 9.24
CA ILE A 115 -8.44 15.44 9.08
C ILE A 115 -8.62 15.03 7.61
N PRO A 116 -7.65 15.35 6.72
CA PRO A 116 -7.81 15.12 5.28
C PRO A 116 -8.09 13.66 4.94
N GLU A 117 -7.47 12.73 5.67
CA GLU A 117 -7.61 11.29 5.45
C GLU A 117 -9.06 10.79 5.63
N ALA A 118 -9.80 11.40 6.57
CA ALA A 118 -11.21 11.11 6.82
C ALA A 118 -12.16 11.80 5.81
N CYS A 119 -11.70 12.83 5.09
CA CYS A 119 -12.54 13.58 4.17
C CYS A 119 -12.83 12.79 2.89
N THR A 120 -14.10 12.68 2.49
CA THR A 120 -14.52 12.06 1.22
C THR A 120 -14.69 13.06 0.08
N ASP A 121 -14.38 14.35 0.33
CA ASP A 121 -14.50 15.43 -0.65
C ASP A 121 -15.93 15.62 -1.19
N CYS A 122 -16.94 15.32 -0.37
CA CYS A 122 -18.36 15.41 -0.74
C CYS A 122 -18.90 16.85 -0.87
N GLY A 123 -18.11 17.85 -0.44
CA GLY A 123 -18.39 19.27 -0.61
C GLY A 123 -19.51 19.89 0.25
N LYS A 124 -20.15 19.12 1.15
CA LYS A 124 -21.25 19.62 2.00
C LYS A 124 -20.83 20.77 2.93
N CYS A 125 -19.60 20.74 3.43
CA CYS A 125 -19.05 21.79 4.29
C CYS A 125 -18.99 23.17 3.61
N TYR A 126 -18.64 23.21 2.31
CA TYR A 126 -18.62 24.47 1.55
C TYR A 126 -20.01 25.09 1.44
N LYS A 127 -21.05 24.25 1.20
CA LYS A 127 -22.45 24.69 1.10
C LYS A 127 -23.02 25.12 2.45
N ALA A 128 -22.63 24.45 3.54
CA ALA A 128 -23.10 24.75 4.89
C ALA A 128 -22.50 26.06 5.44
N CYS A 129 -21.35 26.51 4.93
CA CYS A 129 -20.74 27.75 5.36
C CYS A 129 -21.49 28.96 4.79
N SER A 130 -22.10 29.76 5.65
CA SER A 130 -22.83 30.96 5.21
C SER A 130 -21.93 32.09 4.70
N LYS A 131 -20.62 32.02 4.95
CA LYS A 131 -19.64 33.01 4.47
C LYS A 131 -18.87 32.43 3.29
N LYS A 132 -18.85 33.15 2.17
CA LYS A 132 -18.02 32.81 1.00
C LYS A 132 -16.53 32.86 1.38
N ASN A 133 -15.72 32.02 0.75
CA ASN A 133 -14.26 32.00 0.85
C ASN A 133 -13.69 31.79 2.27
N VAL A 134 -14.48 31.26 3.23
CA VAL A 134 -13.98 30.84 4.55
C VAL A 134 -13.46 29.40 4.52
N ILE A 135 -14.11 28.54 3.74
CA ILE A 135 -13.67 27.17 3.51
C ILE A 135 -13.23 27.06 2.05
N VAL A 136 -11.96 26.73 1.84
CA VAL A 136 -11.36 26.61 0.50
C VAL A 136 -10.88 25.19 0.26
N ARG A 137 -10.79 24.76 -1.00
CA ARG A 137 -10.23 23.45 -1.34
C ARG A 137 -8.70 23.52 -1.22
N SER A 138 -8.10 22.50 -0.63
CA SER A 138 -6.64 22.35 -0.51
C SER A 138 -6.25 20.90 -0.76
N ASN A 139 -4.99 20.67 -1.14
CA ASN A 139 -4.41 19.34 -1.26
C ASN A 139 -3.49 19.08 -0.07
N TYR A 140 -3.68 17.93 0.57
CA TYR A 140 -2.90 17.54 1.73
C TYR A 140 -2.05 16.32 1.38
N LEU A 141 -0.75 16.39 1.68
CA LEU A 141 0.15 15.24 1.58
C LEU A 141 -0.29 14.19 2.62
N VAL A 142 -0.68 13.02 2.13
CA VAL A 142 -1.24 11.93 2.96
C VAL A 142 -0.39 10.66 2.92
N GLY A 143 0.53 10.59 1.97
CA GLY A 143 1.47 9.49 1.83
C GLY A 143 2.36 9.68 0.61
N LEU A 144 3.10 8.63 0.28
CA LEU A 144 4.02 8.58 -0.83
C LEU A 144 4.16 7.15 -1.33
N ILE A 145 4.55 7.02 -2.59
CA ILE A 145 5.06 5.77 -3.16
C ILE A 145 6.55 5.97 -3.43
N GLU A 146 7.34 4.97 -3.09
CA GLU A 146 8.79 4.96 -3.26
C GLU A 146 9.18 3.70 -4.00
N TRP A 147 10.17 3.82 -4.89
CA TRP A 147 10.68 2.68 -5.63
C TRP A 147 12.14 2.83 -6.03
N THR A 148 12.74 1.66 -6.28
CA THR A 148 14.12 1.49 -6.72
C THR A 148 14.14 0.42 -7.81
N GLU A 149 14.84 0.68 -8.90
CA GLU A 149 15.07 -0.34 -9.93
C GLU A 149 16.28 -1.17 -9.51
N ARG A 150 16.14 -2.50 -9.49
CA ARG A 150 17.28 -3.39 -9.26
C ARG A 150 17.96 -3.79 -10.55
N ASN A 151 17.17 -3.91 -11.61
CA ASN A 151 17.59 -4.08 -13.00
C ASN A 151 16.37 -3.81 -13.91
N GLU A 152 16.51 -4.03 -15.22
CA GLU A 152 15.43 -3.78 -16.19
C GLU A 152 14.16 -4.66 -16.00
N TYR A 153 14.25 -5.72 -15.20
CA TYR A 153 13.17 -6.69 -14.93
C TYR A 153 12.65 -6.66 -13.50
N LEU A 154 13.35 -6.02 -12.56
CA LEU A 154 13.03 -6.10 -11.13
C LEU A 154 12.92 -4.71 -10.51
N ARG A 155 11.71 -4.39 -10.04
CA ARG A 155 11.43 -3.18 -9.27
C ARG A 155 11.04 -3.54 -7.85
N VAL A 156 11.57 -2.80 -6.88
CA VAL A 156 11.11 -2.86 -5.48
C VAL A 156 10.41 -1.57 -5.15
N LEU A 157 9.24 -1.65 -4.53
CA LEU A 157 8.46 -0.47 -4.17
C LEU A 157 7.70 -0.64 -2.86
N ARG A 158 7.49 0.48 -2.17
CA ARG A 158 6.63 0.56 -0.99
C ARG A 158 5.65 1.71 -1.11
N VAL A 159 4.59 1.65 -0.31
CA VAL A 159 3.74 2.82 -0.06
C VAL A 159 3.72 3.13 1.42
N ALA A 160 3.95 4.40 1.75
CA ALA A 160 3.95 4.88 3.12
C ALA A 160 2.81 5.90 3.31
N PHE A 161 2.05 5.75 4.38
CA PHE A 161 0.92 6.64 4.71
C PHE A 161 0.94 7.01 6.18
N ARG A 162 0.52 8.24 6.49
CA ARG A 162 0.26 8.67 7.88
C ARG A 162 -0.89 7.92 8.53
N LYS A 163 -1.89 7.51 7.74
CA LYS A 163 -3.03 6.71 8.18
C LYS A 163 -3.22 5.52 7.26
N LYS A 164 -3.27 4.32 7.83
CA LYS A 164 -3.51 3.05 7.13
C LYS A 164 -4.77 3.04 6.25
N SER A 165 -5.82 3.79 6.61
CA SER A 165 -7.03 3.92 5.78
C SER A 165 -6.74 4.46 4.37
N MET A 166 -5.66 5.25 4.21
CA MET A 166 -5.24 5.81 2.93
C MET A 166 -4.66 4.79 1.97
N LEU A 167 -4.16 3.65 2.47
CA LEU A 167 -3.70 2.56 1.62
C LEU A 167 -4.81 2.09 0.68
N LYS A 168 -6.00 1.80 1.21
CA LYS A 168 -7.13 1.33 0.37
C LYS A 168 -7.72 2.46 -0.48
N LYS A 169 -7.74 3.69 0.04
CA LYS A 169 -8.37 4.84 -0.63
C LYS A 169 -7.54 5.39 -1.79
N LYS A 170 -6.21 5.38 -1.67
CA LYS A 170 -5.27 6.01 -2.61
C LYS A 170 -4.08 5.12 -2.95
N GLY A 171 -3.52 4.43 -1.95
CA GLY A 171 -2.29 3.65 -2.12
C GLY A 171 -2.38 2.52 -3.13
N LEU A 172 -3.43 1.71 -3.12
CA LEU A 172 -3.60 0.63 -4.09
C LEU A 172 -3.71 1.15 -5.54
N THR A 173 -4.31 2.33 -5.72
CA THR A 173 -4.38 2.99 -7.04
C THR A 173 -3.00 3.49 -7.48
N ALA A 174 -2.24 4.11 -6.57
CA ALA A 174 -0.86 4.52 -6.84
C ALA A 174 0.04 3.31 -7.17
N LEU A 175 -0.03 2.23 -6.38
CA LEU A 175 0.66 0.97 -6.66
C LEU A 175 0.31 0.42 -8.04
N LYS A 176 -0.99 0.43 -8.41
CA LYS A 176 -1.41 -0.07 -9.72
C LYS A 176 -0.76 0.72 -10.86
N LYS A 177 -0.77 2.06 -10.77
CA LYS A 177 -0.11 2.95 -11.76
C LYS A 177 1.38 2.56 -11.97
N HIS A 178 2.07 2.21 -10.88
CA HIS A 178 3.49 1.87 -10.90
C HIS A 178 3.81 0.40 -11.18
N THR A 179 2.81 -0.48 -11.25
CA THR A 179 3.01 -1.93 -11.40
C THR A 179 2.18 -2.55 -12.53
N GLU A 180 1.41 -1.77 -13.29
CA GLU A 180 0.52 -2.27 -14.34
C GLU A 180 1.25 -3.05 -15.44
N SER A 181 2.44 -2.59 -15.82
CA SER A 181 3.30 -3.20 -16.85
C SER A 181 4.03 -4.47 -16.38
N PHE A 182 3.95 -4.82 -15.09
CA PHE A 182 4.67 -5.97 -14.53
C PHE A 182 3.85 -7.25 -14.64
N ASN A 183 4.51 -8.31 -15.11
CA ASN A 183 3.94 -9.64 -15.28
C ASN A 183 3.61 -10.27 -13.93
N VAL A 184 4.56 -10.18 -12.99
CA VAL A 184 4.47 -10.78 -11.66
C VAL A 184 4.52 -9.68 -10.60
N LYS A 185 3.66 -9.78 -9.59
CA LYS A 185 3.64 -8.88 -8.43
C LYS A 185 3.73 -9.73 -7.18
N ILE A 186 4.83 -9.60 -6.45
CA ILE A 186 5.06 -10.32 -5.20
C ILE A 186 4.96 -9.31 -4.06
N TYR A 187 4.07 -9.56 -3.12
CA TYR A 187 3.76 -8.65 -2.04
C TYR A 187 4.28 -9.21 -0.72
N SER A 188 5.08 -8.43 0.02
CA SER A 188 5.20 -8.62 1.47
C SER A 188 3.88 -8.18 2.10
N ILE A 189 3.10 -9.09 2.67
CA ILE A 189 1.74 -8.77 3.16
C ILE A 189 1.59 -8.98 4.65
N ASP A 190 0.90 -8.02 5.27
CA ASP A 190 0.37 -8.14 6.61
C ASP A 190 -1.14 -7.87 6.59
N SER A 191 -1.96 -8.77 7.13
CA SER A 191 -3.41 -8.64 7.07
C SER A 191 -3.97 -7.53 7.97
N GLU A 192 -3.24 -7.18 9.02
CA GLU A 192 -3.49 -6.05 9.89
C GLU A 192 -3.00 -4.74 9.28
N TYR A 193 -2.13 -4.73 8.27
CA TYR A 193 -1.76 -3.50 7.57
C TYR A 193 -2.50 -3.34 6.23
N CYS A 194 -2.37 -4.29 5.31
CA CYS A 194 -2.98 -4.21 3.98
C CYS A 194 -4.48 -4.55 3.99
N GLY A 195 -4.94 -5.26 5.02
CA GLY A 195 -6.33 -5.66 5.18
C GLY A 195 -6.68 -6.94 4.42
N LYS A 196 -7.57 -7.76 5.01
CA LYS A 196 -8.04 -9.04 4.45
C LYS A 196 -8.53 -8.96 3.00
N SER A 197 -9.12 -7.84 2.59
CA SER A 197 -9.59 -7.62 1.21
C SER A 197 -8.47 -7.55 0.17
N VAL A 198 -7.26 -7.16 0.58
CA VAL A 198 -6.08 -7.16 -0.30
C VAL A 198 -5.54 -8.57 -0.41
N VAL A 199 -5.39 -9.28 0.71
CA VAL A 199 -4.96 -10.69 0.76
C VAL A 199 -5.85 -11.58 -0.11
N LYS A 200 -7.18 -11.42 -0.06
CA LYS A 200 -8.14 -12.17 -0.89
C LYS A 200 -8.00 -11.95 -2.40
N LYS A 201 -7.27 -10.92 -2.84
CA LYS A 201 -7.03 -10.63 -4.27
C LYS A 201 -5.71 -11.23 -4.77
N MET A 202 -4.96 -11.93 -3.93
CA MET A 202 -3.77 -12.66 -4.32
C MET A 202 -4.19 -13.99 -4.96
N ASP A 203 -3.50 -14.37 -6.02
CA ASP A 203 -3.72 -15.66 -6.69
C ASP A 203 -3.13 -16.82 -5.87
N ARG A 204 -2.04 -16.52 -5.15
CA ARG A 204 -1.37 -17.41 -4.20
C ARG A 204 -0.90 -16.63 -2.98
N VAL A 205 -0.95 -17.27 -1.82
CA VAL A 205 -0.38 -16.75 -0.57
C VAL A 205 0.50 -17.83 0.04
N PHE A 206 1.74 -17.46 0.36
CA PHE A 206 2.68 -18.27 1.09
C PHE A 206 2.88 -17.71 2.50
N GLU A 207 3.11 -18.60 3.45
CA GLU A 207 3.39 -18.23 4.83
C GLU A 207 4.75 -18.79 5.23
N VAL A 208 5.62 -17.92 5.73
CA VAL A 208 6.88 -18.26 6.40
C VAL A 208 6.61 -18.30 7.90
N ASN A 209 6.98 -19.40 8.54
CA ASN A 209 6.80 -19.63 9.97
C ASN A 209 7.72 -20.76 10.45
N GLN A 210 7.73 -21.02 11.77
CA GLN A 210 8.55 -22.05 12.41
C GLN A 210 8.43 -23.48 11.85
N HIS A 211 7.37 -23.80 11.11
CA HIS A 211 7.15 -25.12 10.50
C HIS A 211 7.45 -25.15 9.00
N ARG A 212 7.73 -24.00 8.40
CA ARG A 212 7.97 -23.85 6.97
C ARG A 212 9.06 -22.80 6.74
N ASP A 213 10.29 -23.30 6.68
CA ASP A 213 11.51 -22.50 6.54
C ASP A 213 11.51 -21.67 5.25
N ILE A 214 12.25 -20.55 5.28
CA ILE A 214 12.38 -19.59 4.17
C ILE A 214 12.81 -20.25 2.86
N LYS A 215 13.65 -21.29 2.90
CA LYS A 215 14.15 -21.98 1.69
C LYS A 215 13.05 -22.73 0.95
N GLU A 216 12.17 -23.41 1.68
CA GLU A 216 11.05 -24.15 1.09
C GLU A 216 10.06 -23.17 0.43
N VAL A 217 9.70 -22.10 1.15
CA VAL A 217 8.80 -21.07 0.61
C VAL A 217 9.42 -20.39 -0.61
N PHE A 218 10.73 -20.12 -0.58
CA PHE A 218 11.43 -19.55 -1.71
C PHE A 218 11.41 -20.45 -2.94
N GLN A 219 11.72 -21.75 -2.78
CA GLN A 219 11.66 -22.72 -3.87
C GLN A 219 10.27 -22.81 -4.49
N ASP A 220 9.22 -22.81 -3.66
CA ASP A 220 7.83 -22.77 -4.11
C ASP A 220 7.53 -21.52 -4.95
N VAL A 221 7.92 -20.34 -4.46
CA VAL A 221 7.70 -19.07 -5.16
C VAL A 221 8.44 -19.05 -6.49
N VAL A 222 9.71 -19.47 -6.49
CA VAL A 222 10.54 -19.57 -7.70
C VAL A 222 9.92 -20.55 -8.70
N SER A 223 9.43 -21.70 -8.26
CA SER A 223 8.78 -22.69 -9.15
C SER A 223 7.52 -22.16 -9.84
N LEU A 224 6.87 -21.13 -9.29
CA LEU A 224 5.72 -20.48 -9.91
C LEU A 224 6.10 -19.45 -10.97
N ILE A 225 7.32 -18.90 -10.92
CA ILE A 225 7.75 -17.77 -11.75
C ILE A 225 8.88 -18.13 -12.73
N SER A 226 9.63 -19.20 -12.45
CA SER A 226 10.63 -19.76 -13.35
C SER A 226 9.95 -20.77 -14.27
N PHE A 227 9.89 -20.45 -15.57
CA PHE A 227 9.58 -21.43 -16.60
C PHE A 227 10.84 -22.25 -16.89
N ASN A 228 10.72 -23.57 -16.92
CA ASN A 228 11.68 -24.42 -17.63
C ASN A 228 11.46 -24.27 -19.14
#